data_AF-A0A3N9XGW3-F1
#
_entry.id   AF-A0A3N9XGW3-F1
#
_cell.length_a   1.000
_cell.length_b   1.000
_cell.length_c   1.000
_cell.angle_alpha   90.00
_cell.angle_beta   90.00
_cell.angle_gamma   90.00
#
_symmetry.space_group_name_H-M   'P 1'
#
loop_
_entity.id
_entity.type
_entity.pdbx_description
1 polymer ?
#
loop_
_entity_poly.entity_id
_entity_poly.type
_entity_poly.pdbx_seq_one_letter_code
_entity_poly.pdbx_strand_id
1 'polypeptide(L)'
;TPPTTTPPTTTPPTTTPPTTPPPNTTPPAGDGCYASIAVNQWAGGFTASVTVTAGKSDINGWTVTVALPGGAVTSAWNAQVSGTSGTVGFTNVSYNGRVLGRQSTTFGFQGTGTGPGVLADCVTS
;
A
#
# COMPACT_ATOMS: atom_id res chain seq x y z
N THR A 1 28.87 -41.81 -32.04
CA THR A 1 28.79 -41.17 -30.71
C THR A 1 27.82 -40.00 -30.80
N PRO A 2 26.77 -39.91 -29.96
CA PRO A 2 25.84 -38.78 -30.00
C PRO A 2 26.51 -37.51 -29.43
N PRO A 3 26.17 -36.30 -29.90
CA PRO A 3 26.68 -35.07 -29.31
C PRO A 3 25.99 -34.79 -27.98
N THR A 4 26.77 -34.50 -26.94
CA THR A 4 26.30 -34.03 -25.64
C THR A 4 26.02 -32.53 -25.73
N THR A 5 24.77 -32.10 -25.63
CA THR A 5 24.42 -30.67 -25.51
C THR A 5 24.36 -30.27 -24.04
N THR A 6 25.12 -29.25 -23.65
CA THR A 6 25.18 -28.69 -22.30
C THR A 6 23.85 -28.01 -21.92
N PRO A 7 23.35 -28.16 -20.67
CA PRO A 7 22.19 -27.42 -20.19
C PRO A 7 22.43 -25.89 -20.14
N PRO A 8 21.43 -25.03 -20.42
CA PRO A 8 21.58 -23.60 -20.23
C PRO A 8 21.56 -23.26 -18.73
N THR A 9 22.61 -22.61 -18.23
CA THR A 9 22.61 -21.94 -16.92
C THR A 9 22.19 -20.48 -17.12
N THR A 10 20.92 -20.16 -16.86
CA THR A 10 20.49 -18.77 -16.70
C THR A 10 20.44 -18.43 -15.20
N THR A 11 21.22 -17.43 -14.82
CA THR A 11 21.25 -16.87 -13.46
C THR A 11 19.91 -16.21 -13.13
N PRO A 12 19.34 -16.41 -11.92
CA PRO A 12 18.21 -15.63 -11.44
C PRO A 12 18.52 -14.12 -11.46
N PRO A 13 17.59 -13.24 -11.86
CA PRO A 13 17.82 -11.81 -11.84
C PRO A 13 17.91 -11.32 -10.39
N THR A 14 19.05 -10.75 -10.02
CA THR A 14 19.23 -9.98 -8.79
C THR A 14 18.69 -8.57 -9.01
N THR A 15 17.42 -8.34 -8.70
CA THR A 15 16.86 -6.98 -8.66
C THR A 15 17.30 -6.30 -7.37
N THR A 16 18.00 -5.18 -7.49
CA THR A 16 18.40 -4.31 -6.38
C THR A 16 17.16 -3.88 -5.59
N PRO A 17 17.20 -3.85 -4.24
CA PRO A 17 16.12 -3.27 -3.44
C PRO A 17 15.85 -1.82 -3.88
N PRO A 18 14.59 -1.37 -3.93
CA PRO A 18 14.27 0.00 -4.29
C PRO A 18 14.90 0.96 -3.27
N THR A 19 15.68 1.93 -3.74
CA THR A 19 16.37 2.93 -2.91
C THR A 19 15.62 4.27 -2.83
N THR A 20 14.40 4.34 -3.33
CA THR A 20 13.61 5.59 -3.29
C THR A 20 13.17 5.86 -1.85
N PRO A 21 13.59 6.98 -1.24
CA PRO A 21 13.07 7.41 0.05
C PRO A 21 11.55 7.55 -0.03
N PRO A 22 10.78 7.18 1.03
CA PRO A 22 9.35 7.42 1.03
C PRO A 22 9.07 8.91 0.81
N PRO A 23 8.04 9.28 0.03
CA PRO A 23 7.70 10.68 -0.19
C PRO A 23 7.37 11.35 1.13
N ASN A 24 8.08 12.45 1.43
CA ASN A 24 7.83 13.26 2.61
C ASN A 24 6.60 14.15 2.36
N THR A 25 5.40 13.58 2.55
CA THR A 25 4.15 14.34 2.50
C THR A 25 3.99 15.12 3.80
N THR A 26 4.10 16.44 3.73
CA THR A 26 3.76 17.34 4.84
C THR A 26 2.34 17.01 5.35
N PRO A 27 2.15 16.73 6.65
CA PRO A 27 0.82 16.51 7.22
C PRO A 27 -0.11 17.68 6.88
N PRO A 28 -1.37 17.45 6.46
CA PRO A 28 -2.40 18.47 6.54
C PRO A 28 -2.47 18.97 7.99
N ALA A 29 -2.47 20.28 8.21
CA ALA A 29 -2.37 20.89 9.54
C ALA A 29 -3.62 20.72 10.44
N GLY A 30 -4.52 19.78 10.11
CA GLY A 30 -5.80 19.55 10.76
C GLY A 30 -5.79 18.42 11.81
N ASP A 31 -6.95 18.21 12.43
CA ASP A 31 -7.18 17.18 13.46
C ASP A 31 -7.53 15.79 12.89
N GLY A 32 -7.51 15.63 11.56
CA GLY A 32 -7.81 14.38 10.87
C GLY A 32 -6.62 13.44 10.70
N CYS A 33 -6.73 12.50 9.76
CA CYS A 33 -5.62 11.64 9.32
C CYS A 33 -5.27 11.90 7.86
N TYR A 34 -4.09 11.48 7.45
CA TYR A 34 -3.67 11.48 6.05
C TYR A 34 -3.04 10.14 5.69
N ALA A 35 -3.20 9.73 4.42
CA ALA A 35 -2.69 8.45 3.94
C ALA A 35 -1.80 8.65 2.70
N SER A 36 -0.59 8.09 2.76
CA SER A 36 0.34 8.04 1.63
C SER A 36 0.55 6.60 1.17
N ILE A 37 0.72 6.41 -0.13
CA ILE A 37 0.86 5.08 -0.74
C ILE A 37 2.22 4.95 -1.42
N ALA A 38 2.93 3.88 -1.10
CA ALA A 38 4.09 3.39 -1.83
C ALA A 38 3.68 2.14 -2.63
N VAL A 39 3.84 2.18 -3.95
CA VAL A 39 3.47 1.08 -4.85
C VAL A 39 4.72 0.37 -5.36
N ASN A 40 4.71 -0.96 -5.25
CA ASN A 40 5.63 -1.86 -5.94
C ASN A 40 4.86 -2.63 -7.01
N GLN A 41 5.14 -2.36 -8.29
CA GLN A 41 4.38 -2.88 -9.42
C GLN A 41 5.23 -3.83 -10.29
N TRP A 42 4.56 -4.85 -10.85
CA TRP A 42 5.09 -5.76 -11.86
C TRP A 42 4.07 -5.93 -13.00
N ALA A 43 4.41 -6.75 -14.00
CA ALA A 43 3.50 -7.04 -15.10
C ALA A 43 2.22 -7.72 -14.60
N GLY A 44 1.08 -7.00 -14.69
CA GLY A 44 -0.24 -7.51 -14.33
C GLY A 44 -0.62 -7.42 -12.85
N GLY A 45 0.23 -6.88 -11.97
CA GLY A 45 -0.12 -6.72 -10.55
C GLY A 45 0.78 -5.78 -9.77
N PHE A 46 0.38 -5.50 -8.54
CA PHE A 46 1.08 -4.59 -7.65
C PHE A 46 0.86 -4.96 -6.18
N THR A 47 1.76 -4.47 -5.34
CA THR A 47 1.60 -4.36 -3.89
C THR A 47 1.65 -2.89 -3.51
N ALA A 48 0.71 -2.45 -2.68
CA ALA A 48 0.64 -1.10 -2.15
C ALA A 48 0.82 -1.13 -0.62
N SER A 49 1.77 -0.35 -0.12
CA SER A 49 1.96 -0.08 1.30
C SER A 49 1.39 1.30 1.60
N VAL A 50 0.44 1.37 2.53
CA VAL A 50 -0.28 2.60 2.86
C VAL A 50 0.09 3.02 4.28
N THR A 51 0.64 4.23 4.42
CA THR A 51 0.98 4.82 5.72
C THR A 51 -0.11 5.80 6.12
N VAL A 52 -0.84 5.47 7.19
CA VAL A 52 -1.84 6.33 7.81
C VAL A 52 -1.17 7.10 8.94
N THR A 53 -1.25 8.42 8.90
CA THR A 53 -0.65 9.26 9.93
C THR A 53 -1.72 10.16 10.54
N ALA A 54 -1.74 10.20 11.88
CA ALA A 54 -2.61 11.11 12.61
C ALA A 54 -2.10 12.54 12.50
N GLY A 55 -3.03 13.49 12.49
CA GLY A 55 -2.76 14.92 12.59
C GLY A 55 -2.21 15.30 13.96
N LYS A 56 -2.64 16.43 14.51
CA LYS A 56 -2.13 16.88 15.83
C LYS A 56 -2.67 16.04 16.99
N SER A 57 -3.85 15.48 16.84
CA SER A 57 -4.60 14.77 17.88
C SER A 57 -4.54 13.26 17.68
N ASP A 58 -4.71 12.52 18.77
CA ASP A 58 -4.88 11.06 18.71
C ASP A 58 -6.14 10.69 17.91
N ILE A 59 -6.06 9.62 17.12
CA ILE A 59 -7.20 9.03 16.43
C ILE A 59 -7.46 7.63 16.99
N ASN A 60 -8.73 7.23 17.08
CA ASN A 60 -9.16 5.91 17.59
C ASN A 60 -9.87 5.07 16.52
N GLY A 61 -9.53 5.31 15.26
CA GLY A 61 -10.10 4.66 14.10
C GLY A 61 -9.71 5.41 12.85
N TRP A 62 -9.50 4.69 11.76
CA TRP A 62 -9.24 5.29 10.47
C TRP A 62 -9.92 4.50 9.37
N THR A 63 -10.42 5.26 8.39
CA THR A 63 -10.91 4.75 7.12
C THR A 63 -10.13 5.42 6.00
N VAL A 64 -9.51 4.63 5.14
CA VAL A 64 -8.77 5.08 3.97
C VAL A 64 -9.50 4.65 2.71
N THR A 65 -9.69 5.59 1.80
CA THR A 65 -10.30 5.33 0.49
C THR A 65 -9.26 5.46 -0.60
N VAL A 66 -9.13 4.42 -1.42
CA VAL A 66 -8.16 4.35 -2.52
C VAL A 66 -8.89 4.15 -3.84
N ALA A 67 -8.67 5.04 -4.80
CA ALA A 67 -9.14 4.85 -6.16
C ALA A 67 -8.12 4.03 -6.96
N LEU A 68 -8.56 2.88 -7.48
CA LEU A 68 -7.78 2.06 -8.41
C LEU A 68 -8.02 2.54 -9.85
N PRO A 69 -6.97 2.79 -10.65
CA PRO A 69 -7.12 3.17 -12.05
C PRO A 69 -7.63 2.02 -12.93
N GLY A 70 -7.58 0.79 -12.42
CA GLY A 70 -8.09 -0.43 -13.04
C GLY A 70 -7.66 -1.66 -12.24
N GLY A 71 -8.19 -2.83 -12.59
CA GLY A 71 -7.92 -4.08 -11.86
C GLY A 71 -8.71 -4.18 -10.56
N ALA A 72 -8.24 -5.07 -9.66
CA ALA A 72 -8.92 -5.33 -8.39
C ALA A 72 -7.95 -5.74 -7.27
N VAL A 73 -8.30 -5.39 -6.03
CA VAL A 73 -7.65 -5.89 -4.80
C VAL A 73 -7.89 -7.39 -4.68
N THR A 74 -6.81 -8.14 -4.46
CA THR A 74 -6.83 -9.59 -4.27
C THR A 74 -6.63 -10.01 -2.83
N SER A 75 -5.88 -9.22 -2.05
CA SER A 75 -5.59 -9.49 -0.64
C SER A 75 -5.20 -8.21 0.08
N ALA A 76 -5.48 -8.12 1.37
CA ALA A 76 -5.08 -7.02 2.25
C ALA A 76 -4.61 -7.55 3.60
N TRP A 77 -3.75 -6.80 4.27
CA TRP A 77 -3.26 -7.10 5.62
C TRP A 77 -3.24 -5.83 6.47
N ASN A 78 -3.36 -6.01 7.79
CA ASN A 78 -3.48 -4.92 8.77
C ASN A 78 -4.65 -3.94 8.49
N ALA A 79 -5.63 -4.35 7.68
CA ALA A 79 -6.83 -3.59 7.37
C ALA A 79 -7.98 -4.54 7.03
N GLN A 80 -9.22 -4.11 7.24
CA GLN A 80 -10.40 -4.70 6.64
C GLN A 80 -10.70 -3.98 5.34
N VAL A 81 -11.01 -4.71 4.27
CA VAL A 81 -11.28 -4.15 2.94
C VAL A 81 -12.77 -4.20 2.63
N SER A 82 -13.30 -3.11 2.06
CA SER A 82 -14.67 -3.02 1.54
C SER A 82 -14.63 -2.66 0.05
N GLY A 83 -15.15 -3.58 -0.78
CA GLY A 83 -15.02 -3.49 -2.24
C GLY A 83 -13.71 -4.06 -2.75
N THR A 84 -13.58 -4.17 -4.08
CA THR A 84 -12.39 -4.75 -4.72
C THR A 84 -11.88 -3.95 -5.91
N SER A 85 -12.72 -3.15 -6.58
CA SER A 85 -12.34 -2.37 -7.76
C SER A 85 -12.97 -0.96 -7.73
N GLY A 86 -12.50 -0.08 -8.61
CA GLY A 86 -12.92 1.33 -8.62
C GLY A 86 -12.45 2.04 -7.36
N THR A 87 -13.38 2.41 -6.47
CA THR A 87 -13.06 3.05 -5.19
C THR A 87 -13.16 2.02 -4.08
N VAL A 88 -12.03 1.70 -3.45
CA VAL A 88 -11.91 0.66 -2.42
C VAL A 88 -11.67 1.30 -1.06
N GLY A 89 -12.43 0.85 -0.06
CA GLY A 89 -12.30 1.30 1.33
C GLY A 89 -11.46 0.34 2.16
N PHE A 90 -10.66 0.89 3.07
CA PHE A 90 -9.83 0.16 4.03
C PHE A 90 -10.05 0.73 5.42
N THR A 91 -10.39 -0.11 6.38
CA THR A 91 -10.54 0.30 7.79
C THR A 91 -9.55 -0.43 8.68
N ASN A 92 -9.22 0.19 9.81
CA ASN A 92 -8.29 -0.40 10.77
C ASN A 92 -8.78 -1.75 11.30
N VAL A 93 -7.83 -2.60 11.68
CA VAL A 93 -8.11 -3.75 12.55
C VAL A 93 -7.96 -3.34 14.02
N SER A 94 -8.33 -4.22 14.95
CA SER A 94 -8.45 -3.88 16.38
C SER A 94 -7.17 -3.31 16.99
N TYR A 95 -5.99 -3.81 16.60
CA TYR A 95 -4.73 -3.41 17.22
C TYR A 95 -4.09 -2.14 16.64
N ASN A 96 -4.53 -1.68 15.46
CA ASN A 96 -3.92 -0.53 14.78
C ASN A 96 -4.89 0.63 14.52
N GLY A 97 -6.05 0.63 15.18
CA GLY A 97 -6.99 1.75 15.12
C GLY A 97 -6.55 2.97 15.90
N ARG A 98 -5.87 2.78 17.04
CA ARG A 98 -5.37 3.88 17.85
C ARG A 98 -4.00 4.34 17.35
N VAL A 99 -3.91 5.59 16.91
CA VAL A 99 -2.67 6.22 16.47
C VAL A 99 -2.54 7.56 17.20
N LEU A 100 -1.44 7.73 17.92
CA LEU A 100 -1.20 8.97 18.66
C LEU A 100 -0.98 10.14 17.70
N GLY A 101 -1.24 11.37 18.16
CA GLY A 101 -0.96 12.57 17.38
C GLY A 101 0.46 12.57 16.81
N ARG A 102 0.57 12.88 15.51
CA ARG A 102 1.81 12.89 14.71
C ARG A 102 2.51 11.54 14.58
N GLN A 103 1.88 10.44 15.01
CA GLN A 103 2.36 9.08 14.79
C GLN A 103 1.64 8.46 13.60
N SER A 104 2.18 7.34 13.13
CA SER A 104 1.65 6.61 11.99
C SER A 104 1.45 5.12 12.26
N THR A 105 0.61 4.51 11.44
CA THR A 105 0.48 3.07 11.30
C THR A 105 0.47 2.70 9.82
N THR A 106 0.71 1.43 9.51
CA THR A 106 0.84 0.97 8.13
C THR A 106 -0.03 -0.26 7.89
N PHE A 107 -0.73 -0.23 6.76
CA PHE A 107 -1.37 -1.40 6.20
C PHE A 107 -0.91 -1.61 4.77
N GLY A 108 -1.29 -2.73 4.16
CA GLY A 108 -1.00 -2.93 2.75
C GLY A 108 -2.00 -3.85 2.07
N PHE A 109 -1.95 -3.84 0.76
CA PHE A 109 -2.77 -4.69 -0.08
C PHE A 109 -2.08 -5.04 -1.38
N GLN A 110 -2.49 -6.17 -1.95
CA GLN A 110 -2.09 -6.63 -3.27
C GLN A 110 -3.28 -6.48 -4.21
N GLY A 111 -3.01 -6.14 -5.47
CA GLY A 111 -4.02 -6.10 -6.51
C GLY A 111 -3.47 -6.50 -7.88
N THR A 112 -4.39 -6.70 -8.81
CA THR A 112 -4.11 -6.89 -10.23
C THR A 112 -4.16 -5.57 -10.98
N GLY A 113 -3.52 -5.51 -12.15
CA GLY A 113 -3.53 -4.33 -13.01
C GLY A 113 -2.51 -3.27 -12.58
N THR A 114 -2.91 -2.00 -12.67
CA THR A 114 -2.05 -0.85 -12.37
C THR A 114 -2.30 -0.39 -10.94
N GLY A 115 -1.24 -0.12 -10.20
CA GLY A 115 -1.35 0.35 -8.82
C GLY A 115 -2.02 1.73 -8.72
N PRO A 116 -2.54 2.08 -7.53
CA PRO A 116 -3.18 3.37 -7.28
C PRO A 116 -2.19 4.54 -7.33
N GLY A 117 -2.74 5.76 -7.24
CA GLY A 117 -1.94 6.96 -6.98
C GLY A 117 -1.23 6.92 -5.62
N VAL A 118 -0.36 7.89 -5.38
CA VAL A 118 0.48 7.98 -4.17
C VAL A 118 -0.21 8.62 -2.96
N LEU A 119 -1.44 9.09 -3.13
CA LEU A 119 -2.27 9.70 -2.09
C LEU A 119 -3.59 8.97 -1.98
N ALA A 120 -4.11 8.89 -0.76
CA ALA A 120 -5.43 8.37 -0.47
C ALA A 120 -6.16 9.27 0.52
N ASP A 121 -7.48 9.30 0.40
CA ASP A 121 -8.32 10.03 1.33
C ASP A 121 -8.39 9.26 2.65
N CYS A 122 -8.14 9.95 3.76
CA CYS A 122 -8.22 9.37 5.10
C CYS A 122 -9.20 10.16 5.94
N VAL A 123 -10.11 9.46 6.61
CA VAL A 123 -11.02 10.04 7.59
C VAL A 123 -10.92 9.28 8.90
N THR A 124 -11.02 10.00 10.01
CA THR A 124 -11.11 9.40 11.35
C THR A 124 -12.48 8.76 11.51
N SER A 125 -12.53 7.60 12.17
CA SER A 125 -13.78 6.86 12.44
C SER A 125 -14.17 6.92 13.90
#